data_AF-A0A8C5RC43-F1
#
_entry.id   AF-A0A8C5RC43-F1
#
_cell.length_a   1.000
_cell.length_b   1.000
_cell.length_c   1.000
_cell.angle_alpha   90.00
_cell.angle_beta   90.00
_cell.angle_gamma   90.00
#
_symmetry.space_group_name_H-M   'P 1'
#
loop_
_entity.id
_entity.type
_entity.pdbx_description
1 polymer ?
#
loop_
_entity_poly.entity_id
_entity_poly.type
_entity_poly.pdbx_seq_one_letter_code
_entity_poly.pdbx_strand_id
1 'polypeptide(L)'
;MALEPVPCAIKNPVVLQVGDMKTEIGRPGVLVIDVLFPHSQTTDLQAIAFRNYYTAFLTLRVQRQSSADDGHESPSKWVTCLRNFCLMPHPHTEEGSQSYFSISRHQMLCDVDQVAAMRFILRQPSPVWLHFTIEELQLFSLCQKSPQKGFPAWLSHPSPQEQSTSLHDGLPDADRVSSELQQMWILTEMLQANQPVARIGRFDIEDSYDLNLLSYT
;
A
#
# COMPACT_ATOMS: atom_id res chain seq x y z
N MET A 1 -14.52 -9.10 -12.01
CA MET A 1 -14.07 -7.88 -11.30
C MET A 1 -12.55 -7.93 -11.24
N ALA A 2 -11.85 -6.85 -11.58
CA ALA A 2 -10.39 -6.82 -11.56
C ALA A 2 -9.87 -6.61 -10.13
N LEU A 3 -8.78 -7.29 -9.80
CA LEU A 3 -8.03 -7.08 -8.56
C LEU A 3 -6.98 -5.99 -8.82
N GLU A 4 -6.87 -5.03 -7.91
CA GLU A 4 -5.91 -3.94 -8.02
C GLU A 4 -4.90 -4.02 -6.86
N PRO A 5 -3.61 -3.76 -7.11
CA PRO A 5 -2.62 -3.71 -6.06
C PRO A 5 -2.86 -2.52 -5.13
N VAL A 6 -2.81 -2.76 -3.82
CA VAL A 6 -3.03 -1.76 -2.78
C VAL A 6 -1.69 -1.17 -2.36
N PRO A 7 -1.51 0.16 -2.40
CA PRO A 7 -0.30 0.79 -1.88
C PRO A 7 -0.24 0.59 -0.35
N CYS A 8 0.91 0.16 0.15
CA CYS A 8 1.13 -0.06 1.57
C CYS A 8 2.57 0.29 1.99
N ALA A 9 2.74 0.69 3.24
CA ALA A 9 4.04 0.92 3.87
C ALA A 9 4.41 -0.29 4.74
N ILE A 10 5.52 -0.94 4.41
CA ILE A 10 6.08 -2.07 5.18
C ILE A 10 7.05 -1.49 6.22
N LYS A 11 6.79 -1.75 7.50
CA LYS A 11 7.70 -1.34 8.58
C LYS A 11 8.92 -2.25 8.64
N ASN A 12 9.99 -1.74 9.27
CA ASN A 12 11.18 -2.52 9.56
C ASN A 12 10.81 -3.78 10.37
N PRO A 13 11.29 -4.96 9.95
CA PRO A 13 11.03 -6.20 10.65
C PRO A 13 11.54 -6.17 12.10
N VAL A 14 10.72 -6.63 13.04
CA VAL A 14 11.06 -6.73 14.46
C VAL A 14 11.32 -8.18 14.81
N VAL A 15 12.52 -8.41 15.30
CA VAL A 15 13.05 -9.71 15.67
C VAL A 15 12.60 -10.07 17.09
N LEU A 16 11.90 -11.19 17.28
CA LEU A 16 11.49 -11.65 18.61
C LEU A 16 12.36 -12.83 19.06
N GLN A 17 13.00 -12.67 20.22
CA GLN A 17 13.73 -13.75 20.88
C GLN A 17 12.80 -14.47 21.86
N VAL A 18 12.84 -15.81 21.85
CA VAL A 18 12.08 -16.65 22.77
C VAL A 18 13.10 -17.50 23.53
N GLY A 19 13.47 -17.08 24.75
CA GLY A 19 14.44 -17.78 25.60
C GLY A 19 14.96 -16.89 26.75
N ASP A 20 15.41 -17.51 27.84
CA ASP A 20 16.06 -16.81 28.96
C ASP A 20 17.51 -16.49 28.59
N MET A 21 18.00 -15.28 28.92
CA MET A 21 19.27 -14.73 28.41
C MET A 21 20.54 -15.49 28.84
N LYS A 22 20.41 -16.59 29.58
CA LYS A 22 21.51 -17.31 30.24
C LYS A 22 21.87 -18.66 29.64
N THR A 23 21.12 -19.20 28.68
CA THR A 23 21.49 -20.48 28.07
C THR A 23 20.94 -20.55 26.64
N GLU A 24 21.81 -20.90 25.70
CA GLU A 24 21.57 -20.97 24.25
C GLU A 24 21.52 -19.61 23.54
N ILE A 25 22.37 -19.48 22.53
CA ILE A 25 22.54 -18.32 21.65
C ILE A 25 21.17 -17.87 21.14
N GLY A 26 20.70 -16.70 21.58
CA GLY A 26 19.38 -16.13 21.30
C GLY A 26 19.14 -15.83 19.83
N ARG A 27 18.99 -16.88 19.02
CA ARG A 27 18.64 -16.78 17.60
C ARG A 27 17.16 -16.51 17.48
N PRO A 28 16.77 -15.55 16.65
CA PRO A 28 15.36 -15.28 16.49
C PRO A 28 14.69 -16.35 15.66
N GLY A 29 13.85 -17.17 16.28
CA GLY A 29 12.95 -18.08 15.56
C GLY A 29 11.69 -17.39 15.03
N VAL A 30 11.50 -16.10 15.34
CA VAL A 30 10.28 -15.34 15.02
C VAL A 30 10.64 -13.92 14.55
N LEU A 31 10.05 -13.51 13.43
CA LEU A 31 10.17 -12.17 12.84
C LEU A 31 8.78 -11.58 12.64
N VAL A 32 8.57 -10.33 13.02
CA VAL A 32 7.28 -9.64 12.89
C VAL A 32 7.42 -8.47 11.93
N ILE A 33 6.56 -8.42 10.91
CA ILE A 33 6.50 -7.34 9.93
C ILE A 33 5.11 -6.72 10.00
N ASP A 34 5.06 -5.43 10.33
CA ASP A 34 3.83 -4.66 10.32
C ASP A 34 3.68 -3.93 8.99
N VAL A 35 2.47 -3.99 8.43
CA VAL A 35 2.11 -3.31 7.19
C VAL A 35 0.97 -2.33 7.49
N LEU A 36 1.17 -1.09 7.07
CA LEU A 36 0.21 0.00 7.23
C LEU A 36 -0.25 0.51 5.87
N PHE A 37 -1.48 1.02 5.83
CA PHE A 37 -2.02 1.67 4.65
C PHE A 37 -1.82 3.20 4.73
N PRO A 38 -1.53 3.88 3.61
CA PRO A 38 -1.37 5.34 3.59
C PRO A 38 -2.62 6.08 4.07
N HIS A 39 -2.43 7.28 4.63
CA HIS A 39 -3.50 8.22 5.00
C HIS A 39 -4.60 7.65 5.92
N SER A 40 -4.29 6.62 6.71
CA SER A 40 -5.27 5.90 7.54
C SER A 40 -6.42 5.30 6.72
N GLN A 41 -6.18 4.99 5.45
CA GLN A 41 -7.14 4.31 4.60
C GLN A 41 -7.36 2.86 5.08
N THR A 42 -8.58 2.39 4.95
CA THR A 42 -8.94 0.99 5.12
C THR A 42 -9.05 0.29 3.76
N THR A 43 -8.77 -1.01 3.72
CA THR A 43 -8.91 -1.80 2.49
C THR A 43 -9.71 -3.07 2.70
N ASP A 44 -10.50 -3.43 1.69
CA ASP A 44 -11.21 -4.70 1.62
C ASP A 44 -10.32 -5.73 0.93
N LEU A 45 -9.52 -6.43 1.73
CA LEU A 45 -8.49 -7.33 1.24
C LEU A 45 -9.10 -8.53 0.50
N GLN A 46 -8.51 -8.87 -0.64
CA GLN A 46 -8.91 -10.00 -1.48
C GLN A 46 -7.84 -11.07 -1.60
N ALA A 47 -6.59 -10.65 -1.76
CA ALA A 47 -5.46 -11.56 -1.84
C ALA A 47 -4.17 -10.91 -1.35
N ILE A 48 -3.22 -11.75 -0.97
CA ILE A 48 -1.85 -11.39 -0.60
C ILE A 48 -0.95 -12.25 -1.47
N ALA A 49 0.00 -11.64 -2.17
CA ALA A 49 1.06 -12.36 -2.86
C ALA A 49 2.42 -11.97 -2.28
N PHE A 50 3.33 -12.91 -2.18
CA PHE A 50 4.71 -12.67 -1.75
C PHE A 50 5.60 -13.83 -2.18
N ARG A 51 6.90 -13.58 -2.23
CA ARG A 51 7.93 -14.60 -2.35
C ARG A 51 8.40 -15.00 -0.96
N ASN A 52 8.44 -16.30 -0.68
CA ASN A 52 9.06 -16.78 0.56
C ASN A 52 10.57 -16.56 0.51
N TYR A 53 11.16 -16.23 1.65
CA TYR A 53 12.61 -16.25 1.83
C TYR A 53 12.92 -17.00 3.13
N TYR A 54 13.01 -18.32 3.04
CA TYR A 54 13.33 -19.22 4.15
C TYR A 54 12.40 -19.11 5.38
N THR A 55 11.16 -18.63 5.23
CA THR A 55 10.17 -18.67 6.32
C THR A 55 9.44 -20.02 6.30
N ALA A 56 9.33 -20.70 7.44
CA ALA A 56 8.63 -21.98 7.51
C ALA A 56 7.13 -21.84 7.74
N PHE A 57 6.73 -20.94 8.65
CA PHE A 57 5.33 -20.72 9.00
C PHE A 57 4.99 -19.24 9.02
N LEU A 58 3.79 -18.92 8.53
CA LEU A 58 3.23 -17.57 8.52
C LEU A 58 1.95 -17.52 9.35
N THR A 59 1.85 -16.54 10.24
CA THR A 59 0.59 -16.16 10.90
C THR A 59 0.27 -14.72 10.54
N LEU A 60 -0.96 -14.47 10.10
CA LEU A 60 -1.43 -13.13 9.76
C LEU A 60 -2.42 -12.65 10.82
N ARG A 61 -2.21 -11.41 11.25
CA ARG A 61 -3.16 -10.68 12.08
C ARG A 61 -3.56 -9.39 11.39
N VAL A 62 -4.80 -8.98 11.60
CA VAL A 62 -5.36 -7.75 11.06
C VAL A 62 -5.94 -6.91 12.19
N GLN A 63 -5.88 -5.61 12.00
CA GLN A 63 -6.61 -4.62 12.78
C GLN A 63 -7.62 -3.97 11.84
N ARG A 64 -8.90 -4.03 12.19
CA ARG A 64 -9.98 -3.40 11.43
C ARG A 64 -10.34 -2.07 12.06
N GLN A 65 -10.82 -1.13 11.25
CA GLN A 65 -11.42 0.08 11.78
C GLN A 65 -12.75 -0.27 12.45
N SER A 66 -12.95 0.18 13.69
CA SER A 66 -14.23 -0.03 14.37
C SER A 66 -15.27 0.90 13.76
N SER A 67 -16.45 0.38 13.42
CA SER A 67 -17.59 1.21 13.02
C SER A 67 -18.00 2.08 14.20
N ALA A 68 -18.02 3.40 13.98
CA ALA A 68 -18.22 4.44 15.00
C ALA A 68 -19.68 4.54 15.49
N ASP A 69 -20.27 3.43 15.97
CA ASP A 69 -21.68 3.38 16.38
C ASP A 69 -21.90 2.94 17.84
N ASP A 70 -20.83 2.82 18.62
CA ASP A 70 -20.92 2.62 20.06
C ASP A 70 -19.98 3.62 20.73
N GLY A 71 -20.52 4.53 21.55
CA GLY A 71 -19.87 5.75 22.08
C GLY A 71 -18.65 5.55 23.00
N HIS A 72 -18.01 4.38 22.94
CA HIS A 72 -16.77 4.04 23.58
C HIS A 72 -15.71 3.74 22.50
N GLU A 73 -14.72 4.63 22.33
CA GLU A 73 -13.52 4.32 21.56
C GLU A 73 -12.80 3.13 22.23
N SER A 74 -13.14 1.93 21.78
CA SER A 74 -12.43 0.72 22.15
C SER A 74 -11.19 0.63 21.24
N PRO A 75 -10.00 0.36 21.81
CA PRO A 75 -8.79 0.30 21.02
C PRO A 75 -8.91 -0.81 19.98
N SER A 76 -8.59 -0.49 18.73
CA SER A 76 -8.70 -1.42 17.60
C SER A 76 -7.93 -2.72 17.90
N LYS A 77 -8.65 -3.83 17.97
CA LYS A 77 -8.12 -5.13 18.42
C LYS A 77 -7.47 -5.90 17.27
N TRP A 78 -6.30 -6.48 17.53
CA TRP A 78 -5.64 -7.40 16.60
C TRP A 78 -6.34 -8.77 16.57
N VAL A 79 -6.87 -9.16 15.42
CA VAL A 79 -7.53 -10.45 15.18
C VAL A 79 -6.65 -11.32 14.28
N THR A 80 -6.55 -12.62 14.57
CA THR A 80 -5.77 -13.55 13.74
C THR A 80 -6.64 -14.06 12.59
N CYS A 81 -6.25 -13.73 11.35
CA CYS A 81 -6.98 -14.15 10.15
C CYS A 81 -6.33 -15.34 9.43
N LEU A 82 -5.08 -15.65 9.71
CA LEU A 82 -4.42 -16.86 9.21
C LEU A 82 -3.45 -17.36 10.27
N ARG A 83 -3.44 -18.66 10.57
CA ARG A 83 -2.62 -19.21 11.65
C ARG A 83 -1.73 -20.34 11.16
N ASN A 84 -0.43 -20.22 11.43
CA ASN A 84 0.58 -21.24 11.13
C ASN A 84 0.50 -21.81 9.70
N PHE A 85 0.24 -20.95 8.72
CA PHE A 85 0.25 -21.34 7.31
C PHE A 85 1.65 -21.84 6.93
N CYS A 86 1.73 -23.08 6.46
CA CYS A 86 2.98 -23.74 6.15
C CYS A 86 3.52 -23.28 4.78
N LEU A 87 4.68 -22.65 4.80
CA LEU A 87 5.42 -22.20 3.60
C LEU A 87 6.56 -23.16 3.25
N MET A 88 7.11 -23.87 4.24
CA MET A 88 8.10 -24.93 4.04
C MET A 88 7.60 -26.21 4.69
N PRO A 89 7.26 -27.26 3.91
CA PRO A 89 6.83 -28.56 4.45
C PRO A 89 7.89 -29.17 5.37
N HIS A 90 9.17 -28.99 5.01
CA HIS A 90 10.32 -29.46 5.76
C HIS A 90 11.21 -28.26 6.14
N PRO A 91 10.99 -27.63 7.32
CA PRO A 91 11.66 -26.39 7.72
C PRO A 91 13.20 -26.44 7.74
N HIS A 92 13.79 -27.63 7.80
CA HIS A 92 15.25 -27.84 7.80
C HIS A 92 15.86 -28.04 6.41
N THR A 93 15.04 -28.01 5.35
CA THR A 93 15.47 -28.18 3.95
C THR A 93 15.14 -26.93 3.14
N GLU A 94 15.63 -26.84 1.91
CA GLU A 94 15.36 -25.68 1.03
C GLU A 94 13.98 -25.73 0.34
N GLU A 95 13.25 -26.84 0.45
CA GLU A 95 11.95 -27.02 -0.21
C GLU A 95 10.94 -25.95 0.23
N GLY A 96 10.39 -25.20 -0.74
CA GLY A 96 9.44 -24.11 -0.50
C GLY A 96 10.06 -22.79 -0.01
N SER A 97 11.36 -22.76 0.28
CA SER A 97 12.04 -21.58 0.86
C SER A 97 12.03 -20.33 -0.02
N GLN A 98 11.92 -20.49 -1.34
CA GLN A 98 11.94 -19.44 -2.36
C GLN A 98 10.68 -19.43 -3.24
N SER A 99 9.64 -20.16 -2.84
CA SER A 99 8.41 -20.27 -3.63
C SER A 99 7.55 -19.01 -3.53
N TYR A 100 6.81 -18.73 -4.60
CA TYR A 100 5.78 -17.69 -4.60
C TYR A 100 4.49 -18.24 -4.00
N PHE A 101 3.89 -17.47 -3.10
CA PHE A 101 2.63 -17.80 -2.46
C PHE A 101 1.57 -16.76 -2.79
N SER A 102 0.34 -17.22 -2.97
CA SER A 102 -0.85 -16.38 -3.03
C SER A 102 -1.85 -16.87 -1.99
N ILE A 103 -2.22 -16.00 -1.07
CA ILE A 103 -3.19 -16.26 -0.01
C ILE A 103 -4.43 -15.44 -0.32
N SER A 104 -5.49 -16.14 -0.67
CA SER A 104 -6.78 -15.54 -1.00
C SER A 104 -7.64 -15.32 0.24
N ARG A 105 -8.64 -14.45 0.10
CA ARG A 105 -9.62 -14.13 1.14
C ARG A 105 -10.33 -15.36 1.70
N HIS A 106 -10.65 -16.36 0.88
CA HIS A 106 -11.38 -17.55 1.34
C HIS A 106 -10.54 -18.48 2.23
N GLN A 107 -9.22 -18.29 2.28
CA GLN A 107 -8.34 -19.01 3.20
C GLN A 107 -8.26 -18.33 4.59
N MET A 108 -8.88 -17.16 4.76
CA MET A 108 -8.85 -16.40 6.00
C MET A 108 -9.92 -16.88 7.00
N LEU A 109 -9.57 -16.87 8.28
CA LEU A 109 -10.40 -17.31 9.41
C LEU A 109 -11.39 -16.25 9.89
N CYS A 110 -11.29 -15.01 9.42
CA CYS A 110 -12.18 -13.91 9.78
C CYS A 110 -12.34 -12.94 8.62
N ASP A 111 -13.34 -12.05 8.70
CA ASP A 111 -13.53 -11.02 7.67
C ASP A 111 -12.33 -10.08 7.62
N VAL A 112 -11.88 -9.82 6.41
CA VAL A 112 -10.76 -8.94 6.08
C VAL A 112 -11.25 -7.71 5.31
N ASP A 113 -12.41 -7.20 5.73
CA ASP A 113 -12.96 -5.91 5.31
C ASP A 113 -12.46 -4.79 6.20
N GLN A 114 -12.36 -3.61 5.62
CA GLN A 114 -11.98 -2.37 6.31
C GLN A 114 -10.70 -2.53 7.16
N VAL A 115 -9.70 -3.24 6.60
CA VAL A 115 -8.43 -3.50 7.28
C VAL A 115 -7.61 -2.22 7.32
N ALA A 116 -7.26 -1.76 8.52
CA ALA A 116 -6.47 -0.56 8.76
C ALA A 116 -4.97 -0.87 8.94
N ALA A 117 -4.65 -2.06 9.45
CA ALA A 117 -3.28 -2.53 9.58
C ALA A 117 -3.19 -4.05 9.51
N MET A 118 -2.04 -4.55 9.07
CA MET A 118 -1.73 -5.97 9.02
C MET A 118 -0.42 -6.26 9.75
N ARG A 119 -0.32 -7.47 10.30
CA ARG A 119 0.87 -7.97 10.98
C ARG A 119 1.16 -9.38 10.50
N PHE A 120 2.34 -9.55 9.92
CA PHE A 120 2.90 -10.81 9.47
C PHE A 120 3.83 -11.32 10.55
N ILE A 121 3.53 -12.49 11.11
CA ILE A 121 4.35 -13.17 12.11
C ILE A 121 4.98 -14.37 11.42
N LEU A 122 6.24 -14.22 11.08
CA LEU A 122 7.05 -15.22 10.39
C LEU A 122 7.76 -16.07 11.43
N ARG A 123 7.79 -17.38 11.22
CA ARG A 123 8.48 -18.32 12.11
C ARG A 123 9.37 -19.25 11.32
N GLN A 124 10.56 -19.46 11.86
CA GLN A 124 11.53 -20.40 11.33
C GLN A 124 12.12 -21.22 12.49
N PRO A 125 11.66 -22.48 12.69
CA PRO A 125 12.15 -23.31 13.78
C PRO A 125 13.55 -23.89 13.53
N SER A 126 14.01 -23.94 12.28
CA SER A 126 15.32 -24.47 11.96
C SER A 126 16.42 -23.50 12.40
N PRO A 127 17.43 -23.96 13.16
CA PRO A 127 18.53 -23.11 13.59
C PRO A 127 19.52 -22.77 12.47
N VAL A 128 19.40 -23.43 11.31
CA VAL A 128 20.28 -23.28 10.14
C VAL A 128 20.00 -21.97 9.41
N TRP A 129 18.74 -21.54 9.35
CA TRP A 129 18.33 -20.36 8.59
C TRP A 129 18.41 -19.12 9.47
N LEU A 130 19.56 -18.43 9.41
CA LEU A 130 19.83 -17.23 10.20
C LEU A 130 19.05 -16.00 9.71
N HIS A 131 18.76 -15.97 8.42
CA HIS A 131 17.99 -14.91 7.78
C HIS A 131 16.78 -15.52 7.09
N PHE A 132 15.60 -15.10 7.53
CA PHE A 132 14.34 -15.46 6.91
C PHE A 132 13.42 -14.24 6.90
N THR A 133 12.62 -14.13 5.85
CA THR A 133 11.64 -13.07 5.67
C THR A 133 10.62 -13.50 4.60
N ILE A 134 9.79 -12.56 4.16
CA ILE A 134 9.08 -12.59 2.89
C ILE A 134 9.55 -11.42 2.04
N GLU A 135 9.55 -11.59 0.73
CA GLU A 135 9.96 -10.61 -0.27
C GLU A 135 8.81 -10.35 -1.25
N GLU A 136 8.91 -9.29 -2.05
CA GLU A 136 7.94 -9.00 -3.13
C GLU A 136 6.48 -8.99 -2.66
N LEU A 137 6.23 -8.51 -1.43
CA LEU A 137 4.89 -8.47 -0.84
C LEU A 137 3.97 -7.52 -1.60
N GLN A 138 2.83 -8.05 -2.04
CA GLN A 138 1.76 -7.33 -2.71
C GLN A 138 0.42 -7.67 -2.07
N LEU A 139 -0.39 -6.64 -1.84
CA LEU A 139 -1.75 -6.76 -1.33
C LEU A 139 -2.72 -6.40 -2.44
N PHE A 140 -3.82 -7.14 -2.57
CA PHE A 140 -4.83 -6.90 -3.60
C PHE A 140 -6.19 -6.64 -2.96
N SER A 141 -6.90 -5.65 -3.47
CA SER A 141 -8.30 -5.38 -3.14
C SER A 141 -9.18 -5.52 -4.38
N LEU A 142 -10.49 -5.57 -4.17
CA LEU A 142 -11.44 -5.41 -5.26
C LEU A 142 -11.30 -3.97 -5.77
N CYS A 143 -11.18 -3.80 -7.08
CA CYS A 143 -11.43 -2.51 -7.72
C CYS A 143 -12.90 -2.16 -7.49
N GLN A 144 -13.19 -1.55 -6.34
CA GLN A 144 -14.30 -0.64 -6.29
C GLN A 144 -13.87 0.47 -7.22
N LYS A 145 -14.59 0.64 -8.34
CA LYS A 145 -14.66 1.95 -8.95
C LYS A 145 -15.01 2.84 -7.77
N SER A 146 -14.03 3.58 -7.24
CA SER A 146 -14.37 4.70 -6.39
C SER A 146 -15.47 5.42 -7.16
N PRO A 147 -16.51 5.99 -6.51
CA PRO A 147 -17.06 7.17 -7.14
C PRO A 147 -15.81 8.01 -7.35
N GLN A 148 -15.36 8.14 -8.61
CA GLN A 148 -14.32 9.09 -8.93
C GLN A 148 -14.74 10.31 -8.13
N LYS A 149 -13.84 10.88 -7.34
CA LYS A 149 -14.06 12.25 -6.88
C LYS A 149 -14.31 13.00 -8.18
N GLY A 150 -15.60 13.24 -8.44
CA GLY A 150 -16.09 13.18 -9.80
C GLY A 150 -15.32 14.21 -10.59
N PHE A 151 -14.96 13.89 -11.82
CA PHE A 151 -15.16 14.94 -12.81
C PHE A 151 -16.60 15.40 -12.57
N PRO A 152 -16.85 16.60 -12.04
CA PRO A 152 -18.21 17.02 -11.74
C PRO A 152 -19.03 16.83 -13.01
N ALA A 153 -20.24 16.28 -12.89
CA ALA A 153 -20.99 15.76 -14.03
C ALA A 153 -21.14 16.76 -15.20
N TRP A 154 -21.07 18.07 -14.93
CA TRP A 154 -21.04 19.11 -15.95
C TRP A 154 -19.84 19.04 -16.92
N LEU A 155 -18.70 18.48 -16.50
CA LEU A 155 -17.53 18.23 -17.37
C LEU A 155 -17.67 16.96 -18.21
N SER A 156 -18.60 16.07 -17.87
CA SER A 156 -18.84 14.83 -18.64
C SER A 156 -19.69 15.08 -19.89
N HIS A 157 -20.22 16.29 -20.03
CA HIS A 157 -21.02 16.71 -21.17
C HIS A 157 -20.27 17.84 -21.90
N PRO A 158 -19.49 17.56 -22.96
CA PRO A 158 -19.35 18.58 -23.98
C PRO A 158 -20.77 18.90 -24.46
N SER A 159 -21.21 20.14 -24.26
CA SER A 159 -22.54 20.61 -24.68
C SER A 159 -22.87 20.10 -26.08
N PRO A 160 -24.09 19.59 -26.34
CA PRO A 160 -24.45 19.13 -27.66
C PRO A 160 -24.27 20.27 -28.65
N GLN A 161 -23.50 20.00 -29.69
CA GLN A 161 -23.36 20.84 -30.85
C GLN A 161 -24.74 20.97 -31.53
N GLU A 162 -25.47 22.03 -31.21
CA GLU A 162 -26.62 22.43 -32.03
C GLU A 162 -26.09 23.08 -33.32
N GLN A 163 -26.09 22.28 -34.38
CA GLN A 163 -26.06 22.80 -35.74
C GLN A 163 -27.46 23.32 -36.10
N SER A 164 -27.58 24.61 -36.37
CA SER A 164 -28.47 25.09 -37.43
C SER A 164 -28.03 26.44 -38.01
N THR A 165 -27.55 26.33 -39.24
CA THR A 165 -27.81 27.21 -40.39
C THR A 165 -27.41 28.70 -40.37
N SER A 166 -26.57 28.99 -41.38
CA SER A 166 -26.53 30.19 -42.24
C SER A 166 -26.09 31.54 -41.64
N LEU A 167 -24.88 31.93 -42.06
CA LEU A 167 -24.50 33.25 -42.57
C LEU A 167 -25.07 34.47 -41.83
N HIS A 168 -24.27 35.08 -40.95
CA HIS A 168 -23.93 36.49 -41.08
C HIS A 168 -22.63 36.82 -40.32
N ASP A 169 -21.83 37.63 -40.98
CA ASP A 169 -20.58 38.24 -40.56
C ASP A 169 -20.75 39.11 -39.30
N GLY A 170 -19.81 39.06 -38.36
CA GLY A 170 -19.71 40.06 -37.28
C GLY A 170 -19.68 39.53 -35.84
N LEU A 171 -18.45 39.26 -35.37
CA LEU A 171 -17.99 39.09 -33.98
C LEU A 171 -18.50 37.85 -33.20
N PRO A 172 -17.58 37.06 -32.59
CA PRO A 172 -17.98 35.94 -31.74
C PRO A 172 -18.80 36.44 -30.54
N ASP A 173 -19.83 35.67 -30.19
CA ASP A 173 -20.70 35.91 -29.05
C ASP A 173 -19.88 36.04 -27.75
N ALA A 174 -19.90 37.23 -27.15
CA ALA A 174 -19.10 37.58 -25.98
C ALA A 174 -19.47 36.72 -24.75
N ASP A 175 -20.73 36.31 -24.65
CA ASP A 175 -21.20 35.47 -23.54
C ASP A 175 -20.71 34.02 -23.70
N ARG A 176 -20.62 33.55 -24.95
CA ARG A 176 -20.06 32.24 -25.26
C ARG A 176 -18.55 32.18 -25.05
N VAL A 177 -17.81 33.18 -25.53
CA VAL A 177 -16.36 33.28 -25.32
C VAL A 177 -16.02 33.44 -23.84
N SER A 178 -16.78 34.25 -23.11
CA SER A 178 -16.56 34.43 -21.67
C SER A 178 -16.88 33.17 -20.86
N SER A 179 -17.90 32.40 -21.25
CA SER A 179 -18.23 31.11 -20.61
C SER A 179 -17.12 30.08 -20.80
N GLU A 180 -16.56 29.97 -22.02
CA GLU A 180 -15.43 29.06 -22.30
C GLU A 180 -14.17 29.49 -21.54
N LEU A 181 -13.88 30.79 -21.48
CA LEU A 181 -12.76 31.31 -20.70
C LEU A 181 -12.94 31.12 -19.20
N GLN A 182 -14.14 31.33 -18.66
CA GLN A 182 -14.46 31.08 -17.25
C GLN A 182 -14.30 29.61 -16.92
N GLN A 183 -14.77 28.71 -17.80
CA GLN A 183 -14.59 27.28 -17.65
C GLN A 183 -13.10 26.90 -17.62
N MET A 184 -12.29 27.45 -18.51
CA MET A 184 -10.84 27.23 -18.53
C MET A 184 -10.15 27.80 -17.28
N TRP A 185 -10.58 28.96 -16.79
CA TRP A 185 -10.09 29.56 -15.55
C TRP A 185 -10.38 28.68 -14.34
N ILE A 186 -11.59 28.14 -14.24
CA ILE A 186 -11.99 27.21 -13.17
C ILE A 186 -11.09 25.97 -13.19
N LEU A 187 -10.78 25.42 -14.36
CA LEU A 187 -9.88 24.27 -14.49
C LEU A 187 -8.46 24.58 -14.02
N THR A 188 -7.95 25.77 -14.34
CA THR A 188 -6.59 26.21 -13.95
C THR A 188 -6.49 26.43 -12.45
N GLU A 189 -7.48 27.08 -11.84
CA GLU A 189 -7.61 27.24 -10.39
C GLU A 189 -7.68 25.88 -9.70
N MET A 190 -8.49 24.95 -10.21
CA MET A 190 -8.59 23.60 -9.64
C MET A 190 -7.28 22.81 -9.75
N LEU A 191 -6.51 22.94 -10.84
CA LEU A 191 -5.19 22.31 -10.97
C LEU A 191 -4.16 22.95 -10.04
N GLN A 192 -4.21 24.27 -9.85
CA GLN A 192 -3.32 25.00 -8.95
C GLN A 192 -3.62 24.66 -7.48
N ALA A 193 -4.90 24.59 -7.10
CA ALA A 193 -5.32 24.23 -5.75
C ALA A 193 -5.01 22.77 -5.38
N ASN A 194 -4.90 21.88 -6.38
CA ASN A 194 -4.56 20.47 -6.19
C ASN A 194 -3.09 20.15 -6.52
N GLN A 195 -2.22 21.14 -6.74
CA GLN A 195 -0.79 20.88 -6.85
C GLN A 195 -0.24 20.37 -5.51
N PRO A 196 0.34 19.16 -5.44
CA PRO A 196 1.23 18.85 -4.34
C PRO A 196 2.43 19.79 -4.44
N VAL A 197 2.83 20.43 -3.33
CA VAL A 197 4.06 21.23 -3.24
C VAL A 197 5.27 20.28 -3.32
N ALA A 198 5.49 19.67 -4.48
CA ALA A 198 6.77 19.15 -4.89
C ALA A 198 7.41 20.25 -5.72
N ARG A 199 8.22 21.07 -5.07
CA ARG A 199 9.15 21.94 -5.78
C ARG A 199 9.94 21.03 -6.72
N ILE A 200 9.83 21.25 -8.03
CA ILE A 200 10.81 20.75 -8.99
C ILE A 200 12.17 21.24 -8.47
N GLY A 201 12.88 20.32 -7.84
CA GLY A 201 14.12 20.58 -7.15
C GLY A 201 15.16 20.98 -8.19
N ARG A 202 15.70 22.18 -8.03
CA ARG A 202 17.08 22.40 -8.46
C ARG A 202 17.92 21.39 -7.66
N PHE A 203 18.56 20.47 -8.36
CA PHE A 203 19.59 19.63 -7.78
C PHE A 203 20.80 20.52 -7.49
N ASP A 204 20.89 21.08 -6.29
CA ASP A 204 22.17 21.51 -5.74
C ASP A 204 22.87 20.24 -5.24
N ILE A 205 23.83 19.77 -6.03
CA ILE A 205 24.78 18.74 -5.63
C ILE A 205 25.85 19.46 -4.79
N GLU A 206 25.59 19.63 -3.50
CA GLU A 206 26.64 19.87 -2.52
C GLU A 206 26.90 18.58 -1.76
N ASP A 207 27.88 17.83 -2.24
CA ASP A 207 28.82 17.03 -1.45
C ASP A 207 29.82 16.40 -2.42
N SER A 208 30.76 17.24 -2.87
CA SER A 208 31.99 16.77 -3.49
C SER A 208 32.71 15.86 -2.49
N TYR A 209 32.90 14.60 -2.86
CA TYR A 209 33.72 13.67 -2.10
C TYR A 209 35.12 14.26 -1.91
N ASP A 210 35.47 14.61 -0.67
CA ASP A 210 36.84 14.91 -0.29
C ASP A 210 37.58 13.58 -0.12
N LEU A 211 38.33 13.20 -1.16
CA LEU A 211 39.22 12.05 -1.16
C LEU A 211 40.42 12.40 -0.27
N ASN A 212 40.30 12.16 1.04
CA ASN A 212 41.44 12.15 1.93
C ASN A 212 42.37 10.99 1.53
N LEU A 213 43.36 11.30 0.70
CA LEU A 213 44.53 10.46 0.46
C LEU A 213 45.27 10.29 1.80
N LEU A 214 45.09 9.13 2.42
CA LEU A 214 45.97 8.64 3.47
C LEU A 214 47.36 8.44 2.84
N SER A 215 48.24 9.43 3.01
CA SER A 215 49.67 9.26 2.77
C SER A 215 50.24 8.33 3.84
N TYR A 216 50.63 7.13 3.41
CA TYR A 216 51.51 6.26 4.17
C TYR A 216 52.90 6.92 4.26
N THR A 217 53.33 7.23 5.48
CA THR A 217 54.74 7.27 5.87
C THR A 217 54.85 6.71 7.28
#